data_AF-W7L174-F1
#
_entry.id   AF-W7L174-F1
#
_cell.length_a   1.000
_cell.length_b   1.000
_cell.length_c   1.000
_cell.angle_alpha   90.00
_cell.angle_beta   90.00
_cell.angle_gamma   90.00
#
_symmetry.space_group_name_H-M   'P 1'
#
loop_
_entity.id
_entity.type
_entity.pdbx_description
1 polymer ?
#
loop_
_entity_poly.entity_id
_entity_poly.type
_entity_poly.pdbx_seq_one_letter_code
_entity_poly.pdbx_strand_id
1 'polypeptide(L)' 'MLFSVDFTVECDGGFSTVHTALIHAMSVSECKSVAEDILEERPELTDQKIHIFIEH' A
#
# COMPACT_ATOMS: atom_id res chain seq x y z
N MET A 1 -6.40 10.72 13.11
CA MET A 1 -6.45 9.37 13.72
C MET A 1 -5.38 8.53 13.03
N LEU A 2 -4.73 7.62 13.75
CA LEU A 2 -3.72 6.71 13.18
C LEU A 2 -4.44 5.44 12.70
N PHE A 3 -4.14 4.99 11.49
CA PHE A 3 -4.75 3.82 10.86
C PHE A 3 -3.66 2.83 10.49
N SER A 4 -3.95 1.55 10.66
CA SER A 4 -3.14 0.49 10.06
C SER A 4 -3.58 0.33 8.61
N VAL A 5 -2.63 0.45 7.69
CA VAL A 5 -2.88 0.40 6.25
C VAL A 5 -2.05 -0.71 5.65
N ASP A 6 -2.73 -1.66 5.02
CA ASP A 6 -2.09 -2.75 4.29
C ASP A 6 -2.00 -2.39 2.80
N PHE A 7 -0.77 -2.36 2.31
CA PHE A 7 -0.43 -2.27 0.91
C PHE A 7 -0.28 -3.68 0.39
N THR A 8 -1.11 -4.03 -0.57
CA THR A 8 -1.20 -5.37 -1.12
C THR A 8 -0.98 -5.33 -2.63
N VAL A 9 -0.47 -6.42 -3.18
CA VAL A 9 -0.42 -6.63 -4.62
C VAL A 9 -1.32 -7.80 -4.99
N GLU A 10 -1.91 -7.73 -6.18
CA GLU A 10 -2.70 -8.83 -6.73
C GLU A 10 -1.77 -9.83 -7.42
N CYS A 11 -1.77 -11.07 -6.96
CA CYS A 11 -1.00 -12.18 -7.53
C CYS A 11 -1.92 -13.40 -7.67
N ASP A 12 -2.04 -13.94 -8.89
CA ASP A 12 -2.81 -15.15 -9.20
C ASP A 12 -4.27 -15.15 -8.68
N GLY A 13 -4.91 -13.97 -8.67
CA GLY A 13 -6.30 -13.79 -8.20
C GLY A 13 -6.46 -13.70 -6.68
N GLY A 14 -5.36 -13.63 -5.94
CA GLY A 14 -5.32 -13.33 -4.51
C GLY A 14 -4.62 -11.99 -4.23
N PHE A 15 -4.86 -11.43 -3.05
CA PHE A 15 -4.14 -10.26 -2.54
C PHE A 15 -3.06 -10.72 -1.58
N SER A 16 -1.84 -10.23 -1.76
CA SER A 16 -0.72 -10.47 -0.84
C SER A 16 -0.22 -9.15 -0.28
N THR A 17 -0.22 -9.01 1.05
CA THR A 17 0.31 -7.83 1.74
C THR A 17 1.82 -7.76 1.56
N VAL A 18 2.29 -6.68 0.94
CA VAL A 18 3.71 -6.41 0.72
C VAL A 18 4.28 -5.44 1.74
N HIS A 19 3.43 -4.60 2.33
CA HIS A 19 3.84 -3.63 3.33
C HIS A 19 2.65 -3.25 4.22
N THR A 20 2.89 -3.07 5.51
CA THR A 20 1.89 -2.54 6.45
C THR A 20 2.48 -1.30 7.10
N ALA A 21 1.76 -0.17 7.02
CA ALA A 21 2.18 1.10 7.60
C ALA A 21 1.12 1.65 8.55
N LEU A 22 1.57 2.28 9.64
CA LEU A 22 0.72 3.09 10.50
C LEU A 22 0.69 4.51 9.97
N ILE A 23 -0.38 4.87 9.28
CA ILE A 23 -0.53 6.17 8.62
C ILE A 23 -1.51 7.01 9.41
N HIS A 24 -1.16 8.26 9.68
CA HIS A 24 -2.15 9.24 10.11
C HIS A 24 -3.07 9.50 8.91
N ALA A 25 -4.25 8.87 8.84
CA ALA A 25 -5.16 9.16 7.73
C ALA A 25 -5.78 10.54 7.97
N MET A 26 -5.11 11.56 7.43
CA MET A 26 -5.66 12.88 7.22
C MET A 26 -5.88 13.18 5.74
N SER A 27 -5.23 12.45 4.81
CA SER A 27 -5.59 12.50 3.38
C SER A 27 -5.17 11.27 2.59
N VAL A 28 -5.93 10.92 1.54
CA VAL A 28 -5.59 9.89 0.54
C VAL A 28 -4.20 10.11 -0.09
N SER A 29 -3.74 11.37 -0.12
CA SER A 29 -2.43 11.76 -0.66
C SER A 29 -1.25 11.15 0.11
N GLU A 30 -1.35 10.98 1.43
CA GLU A 30 -0.29 10.34 2.22
C GLU A 30 -0.17 8.85 1.87
N CYS A 31 -1.29 8.15 1.74
CA CYS A 31 -1.30 6.76 1.32
C CYS A 31 -0.70 6.59 -0.09
N LYS A 32 -0.94 7.56 -0.98
CA LYS A 32 -0.35 7.57 -2.33
C LYS A 32 1.17 7.74 -2.30
N SER A 33 1.68 8.64 -1.46
CA SER A 33 3.13 8.84 -1.30
C SER A 33 3.81 7.56 -0.81
N VAL A 34 3.23 6.89 0.19
CA VAL A 34 3.78 5.62 0.71
C VAL A 34 3.74 4.52 -0.35
N ALA A 35 2.68 4.46 -1.16
CA ALA A 35 2.62 3.51 -2.27
C ALA A 35 3.69 3.78 -3.34
N GLU A 36 3.99 5.05 -3.63
CA GLU A 36 5.07 5.44 -4.56
C GLU A 36 6.45 5.05 -3.99
N ASP A 37 6.70 5.32 -2.70
CA ASP A 37 7.94 4.91 -2.02
C ASP A 37 8.15 3.38 -2.09
N ILE A 38 7.08 2.59 -1.87
CA ILE A 38 7.13 1.12 -1.97
C ILE A 38 7.49 0.66 -3.39
N LEU A 39 6.98 1.34 -4.43
CA LEU A 39 7.30 0.99 -5.83
C LEU A 39 8.75 1.34 -6.18
N GLU A 40 9.29 2.43 -5.65
CA GLU A 40 10.70 2.80 -5.84
C GLU A 40 11.65 1.80 -5.15
N GLU A 41 11.30 1.34 -3.94
CA GLU A 41 12.09 0.35 -3.21
C GLU A 41 11.97 -1.07 -3.80
N ARG A 42 10.88 -1.36 -4.50
CA ARG A 42 10.55 -2.69 -5.05
C ARG A 42 10.25 -2.61 -6.55
N PRO A 43 11.26 -2.39 -7.40
CA PRO A 43 11.08 -2.28 -8.85
C PRO A 43 10.55 -3.59 -9.49
N GLU A 44 10.57 -4.72 -8.78
CA GLU A 44 9.88 -5.94 -9.21
C GLU A 44 8.34 -5.84 -9.20
N LEU A 45 7.80 -4.82 -8.53
CA LEU A 45 6.36 -4.57 -8.41
C LEU A 45 5.86 -3.48 -9.38
N THR A 46 6.71 -2.92 -10.25
CA THR A 46 6.34 -1.78 -11.11
C THR A 46 5.21 -2.09 -12.11
N ASP A 47 5.05 -3.35 -12.52
CA ASP A 47 3.93 -3.80 -13.36
C ASP A 47 2.68 -4.20 -12.56
N GLN A 48 2.77 -4.20 -11.22
CA GLN A 48 1.69 -4.61 -10.33
C GLN A 48 0.93 -3.40 -9.78
N LYS A 49 -0.39 -3.54 -9.63
CA LYS A 49 -1.21 -2.53 -8.95
C LYS A 49 -1.10 -2.72 -7.45
N ILE A 50 -0.73 -1.67 -6.73
CA ILE A 50 -0.80 -1.64 -5.26
C ILE A 50 -2.21 -1.26 -4.84
N HIS A 51 -2.86 -2.16 -4.11
CA HIS A 51 -4.16 -1.97 -3.49
C HIS A 51 -3.99 -1.60 -2.02
N ILE A 52 -4.71 -0.57 -1.59
CA ILE A 52 -4.62 -0.01 -0.24
C ILE A 52 -5.88 -0.38 0.54
N PHE A 53 -5.72 -1.18 1.59
CA PHE A 53 -6.80 -1.56 2.50
C PHE A 53 -6.63 -0.82 3.83
N ILE A 54 -7.69 -0.14 4.28
CA ILE A 54 -7.71 0.62 5.52
C ILE A 54 -8.65 -0.08 6.49
N GLU A 55 -8.11 -0.63 7.58
CA GLU A 55 -8.91 -1.24 8.65
C GLU A 55 -9.17 -0.24 9.78
N HIS A 56 -10.37 -0.32 10.37
CA HIS A 56 -10.91 0.59 11.40
C HIS A 56 -11.09 -0.12 12.74
#